data_AF-A0A517XVM3-F1
#
_entry.id   AF-A0A517XVM3-F1
#
_cell.length_a   1.000
_cell.length_b   1.000
_cell.length_c   1.000
_cell.angle_alpha   90.00
_cell.angle_beta   90.00
_cell.angle_gamma   90.00
#
_symmetry.space_group_name_H-M   'P 1'
#
loop_
_entity.id
_entity.type
_entity.pdbx_description
1 polymer ?
#
loop_
_entity_poly.entity_id
_entity_poly.type
_entity_poly.pdbx_seq_one_letter_code
_entity_poly.pdbx_strand_id
1 'polypeptide(L)' 'MGSGFLTEPDFIEEIRMRRWARENYVPSGERDRAWHPIILEEMRRKDGEVSEAVLVG' A
#
# COMPACT_ATOMS: atom_id res chain seq x y z
N MET A 1 -28.80 -10.05 11.93
CA MET A 1 -28.94 -9.67 10.51
C MET A 1 -27.55 -9.64 9.89
N GLY A 2 -27.47 -9.99 8.60
CA GLY A 2 -26.28 -10.43 7.87
C GLY A 2 -24.93 -9.85 8.25
N SER A 3 -24.00 -10.76 8.54
CA SER A 3 -22.56 -10.60 8.35
C SER A 3 -22.27 -10.02 6.96
N GLY A 4 -21.68 -8.85 6.87
CA GLY A 4 -21.43 -8.15 5.60
C GLY A 4 -20.14 -7.34 5.51
N PHE A 5 -19.18 -7.50 6.44
CA PHE A 5 -17.94 -6.70 6.45
C PHE A 5 -16.68 -7.52 6.11
N LEU A 6 -16.82 -8.54 5.25
CA LEU A 6 -15.66 -9.23 4.64
C LEU A 6 -15.48 -8.85 3.15
N THR A 7 -16.18 -7.83 2.66
CA THR A 7 -16.24 -7.51 1.24
C THR A 7 -15.86 -6.05 1.03
N GLU A 8 -14.62 -5.85 0.59
CA GLU A 8 -14.06 -4.63 0.03
C GLU A 8 -13.94 -3.45 1.02
N PRO A 9 -12.73 -2.88 1.21
CA PRO A 9 -12.60 -1.68 2.04
C PRO A 9 -13.45 -0.56 1.45
N ASP A 10 -14.29 0.06 2.28
CA ASP A 10 -14.94 1.32 1.95
C ASP A 10 -13.88 2.29 1.41
N PHE A 11 -14.22 3.08 0.39
CA PHE A 11 -13.29 3.96 -0.32
C PHE A 11 -12.43 4.84 0.61
N ILE A 12 -12.99 5.24 1.76
CA ILE A 12 -12.29 6.01 2.80
C ILE A 12 -11.15 5.19 3.44
N GLU A 13 -11.39 3.93 3.75
CA GLU A 13 -10.40 3.02 4.33
C GLU A 13 -9.29 2.71 3.33
N GLU A 14 -9.63 2.52 2.04
CA GLU A 14 -8.61 2.41 0.99
C GLU A 14 -7.72 3.66 0.96
N ILE A 15 -8.29 4.87 0.91
CA ILE A 15 -7.52 6.12 0.89
C ILE A 15 -6.62 6.25 2.12
N ARG A 16 -7.10 5.88 3.30
CA ARG A 16 -6.30 5.87 4.54
C ARG A 16 -5.14 4.88 4.46
N MET A 17 -5.39 3.66 3.98
CA MET A 17 -4.34 2.64 3.80
C MET A 17 -3.30 3.09 2.78
N ARG A 18 -3.72 3.65 1.65
CA ARG A 18 -2.80 4.17 0.62
C ARG A 18 -1.93 5.30 1.18
N ARG A 19 -2.55 6.21 1.93
CA ARG A 19 -1.83 7.31 2.60
C ARG A 19 -0.82 6.76 3.60
N TRP A 20 -1.23 5.84 4.47
CA TRP A 20 -0.35 5.22 5.46
C TRP A 20 0.84 4.51 4.79
N ALA A 21 0.59 3.79 3.69
CA ALA A 21 1.64 3.10 2.94
C ALA A 21 2.67 4.08 2.36
N ARG A 22 2.23 5.24 1.86
CA ARG A 22 3.14 6.28 1.38
C ARG A 22 3.96 6.92 2.49
N GLU A 23 3.36 7.18 3.65
CA GLU A 23 4.03 7.79 4.80
C GLU A 23 5.00 6.80 5.48
N ASN A 24 4.66 5.51 5.54
CA ASN A 24 5.43 4.45 6.21
C ASN A 24 6.14 3.54 5.22
N TYR A 25 6.63 4.12 4.12
CA TYR A 25 7.21 3.33 3.04
C TYR A 25 8.40 2.51 3.49
N VAL A 26 8.38 1.22 3.15
CA VAL A 26 9.51 0.31 3.35
C VAL A 26 9.84 -0.46 2.07
N PRO A 27 11.12 -0.75 1.83
CA PRO A 27 11.56 -1.55 0.68
C PRO A 27 11.06 -2.99 0.79
N SER A 28 11.06 -3.72 -0.33
CA SER A 28 10.50 -5.08 -0.44
C SER A 28 11.01 -6.10 0.57
N GLY A 29 12.23 -5.93 1.09
CA GLY A 29 12.82 -6.80 2.11
C GLY A 29 12.25 -6.64 3.52
N GLU A 30 11.65 -5.49 3.83
CA GLU A 30 11.12 -5.15 5.16
C GLU A 30 9.58 -5.21 5.21
N ARG A 31 8.94 -5.62 4.12
CA ARG A 31 7.47 -5.73 4.04
C ARG A 31 6.97 -6.98 4.73
N ASP A 32 5.98 -6.79 5.59
CA ASP A 32 5.21 -7.91 6.09
C ASP A 32 4.21 -8.39 5.03
N ARG A 33 4.22 -9.69 4.73
CA ARG A 33 3.29 -10.32 3.79
C ARG A 33 1.86 -10.39 4.35
N ALA A 34 1.69 -10.20 5.66
CA ALA A 34 0.39 -10.10 6.30
C ALA A 34 -0.30 -8.75 6.12
N TRP A 35 0.39 -7.74 5.55
CA TRP A 35 -0.22 -6.44 5.28
C TRP A 35 -1.29 -6.51 4.18
N HIS A 36 -2.19 -5.53 4.23
CA HIS A 36 -3.29 -5.43 3.29
C HIS A 36 -2.77 -5.28 1.85
N PRO A 37 -3.38 -5.94 0.84
CA PRO A 37 -2.92 -5.86 -0.55
C PRO A 37 -2.85 -4.44 -1.10
N ILE A 38 -3.73 -3.53 -0.65
CA ILE A 38 -3.69 -2.09 -1.02
C ILE A 38 -2.39 -1.43 -0.53
N ILE A 39 -1.96 -1.75 0.68
CA ILE A 39 -0.70 -1.24 1.23
C ILE A 39 0.45 -1.78 0.39
N LEU A 40 0.48 -3.09 0.14
CA LEU A 40 1.54 -3.73 -0.66
C LEU A 40 1.60 -3.20 -2.10
N GLU A 41 0.45 -2.92 -2.71
CA GLU A 41 0.34 -2.31 -4.04
C GLU A 41 0.91 -0.89 -4.06
N GLU A 42 0.53 -0.04 -3.11
CA GLU A 42 1.06 1.34 -3.03
C GLU A 42 2.56 1.35 -2.74
N MET A 43 3.04 0.45 -1.88
CA MET A 43 4.48 0.29 -1.64
C MET A 43 5.22 -0.10 -2.92
N ARG A 44 4.66 -1.03 -3.70
CA ARG A 44 5.22 -1.45 -5.00
C ARG A 44 5.21 -0.32 -6.03
N ARG A 45 4.17 0.51 -6.01
CA ARG A 45 4.11 1.71 -6.86
C ARG A 45 5.23 2.68 -6.52
N LYS A 46 5.41 2.93 -5.22
CA LYS A 46 6.48 3.81 -4.72
C LYS A 46 7.89 3.26 -4.96
N ASP A 47 8.08 1.93 -4.98
CA ASP A 47 9.35 1.32 -5.41
C ASP A 47 9.74 1.77 -6.82
N GLY A 48 8.77 1.78 -7.73
CA GLY A 48 8.97 2.19 -9.12
C GLY A 48 9.34 3.66 -9.23
N GLU A 49 8.66 4.53 -8.48
CA GLU A 49 8.96 5.97 -8.43
C GLU A 49 10.36 6.25 -7.87
N VAL A 50 10.75 5.57 -6.78
CA VAL A 50 12.09 5.71 -6.20
C VAL A 50 13.16 5.18 -7.16
N SER A 51 12.92 4.05 -7.81
CA SER A 51 13.86 3.48 -8.79
C SER A 51 14.02 4.37 -10.02
N GLU A 52 12.93 4.98 -10.50
CA GLU A 52 12.96 5.94 -11.61
C GLU A 52 13.68 7.24 -11.21
N ALA A 53 13.43 7.76 -10.00
CA ALA A 53 14.11 8.94 -9.49
C ALA A 53 15.64 8.75 -9.38
N VAL A 54 16.11 7.52 -9.11
CA VAL A 54 17.54 7.19 -9.06
C VAL A 54 18.17 7.11 -10.47
N LEU A 55 17.41 6.76 -11.51
CA LEU A 55 17.90 6.65 -12.89
C LEU A 55 17.93 7.99 -13.65
N VAL A 56 17.17 8.98 -13.20
CA VAL A 56 17.11 10.33 -13.80
C VAL A 56 18.10 11.30 -13.12
N GLY A 57 18.82 10.85 -12.09
CA GLY A 57 19.82 11.63 -11.33
C GLY A 57 21.24 11.52 -11.85
#